data_AF-A0A382RAQ9-F1
#
_entry.id   AF-A0A382RAQ9-F1
#
_cell.length_a   1.000
_cell.length_b   1.000
_cell.length_c   1.000
_cell.angle_alpha   90.00
_cell.angle_beta   90.00
_cell.angle_gamma   90.00
#
_symmetry.space_group_name_H-M   'P 1'
#
loop_
_entity.id
_entity.type
_entity.pdbx_description
1 polymer ?
#
loop_
_entity_poly.entity_id
_entity_poly.type
_entity_poly.pdbx_seq_one_letter_code
_entity_poly.pdbx_strand_id
1 'polypeptide(L)'
;MLKEKEKHRLSKLSELIFMASREVKVLRHITWPEEVRINFFKNNSKKIPNVSYPKYNDSDLNSILDDAEQLFGDTKFDDWLRKKVVEIKKSSNLLNACGTKDFFKISSDIYGLPTTKIHDKTTKPRDLSDQFEEIINSID
;
A
#
# COMPACT_ATOMS: atom_id res chain seq x y z
N MET A 1 -24.27 -17.53 16.20
CA MET A 1 -23.08 -18.28 15.76
C MET A 1 -23.18 -18.55 14.27
N LEU A 2 -22.08 -18.45 13.52
CA LEU A 2 -22.06 -18.74 12.09
C LEU A 2 -22.31 -20.24 11.84
N LYS A 3 -23.07 -20.56 10.78
CA LYS A 3 -23.26 -21.94 10.31
C LYS A 3 -21.95 -22.48 9.74
N GLU A 4 -21.73 -23.79 9.81
CA GLU A 4 -20.46 -24.39 9.38
C GLU A 4 -20.15 -24.15 7.89
N LYS A 5 -21.17 -24.21 7.03
CA LYS A 5 -21.06 -23.86 5.61
C LYS A 5 -20.58 -22.42 5.39
N GLU A 6 -21.08 -21.48 6.17
CA GLU A 6 -20.70 -20.07 6.10
C GLU A 6 -19.26 -19.86 6.56
N LYS A 7 -18.82 -20.54 7.63
CA LYS A 7 -17.42 -20.50 8.07
C LYS A 7 -16.48 -21.02 6.99
N HIS A 8 -16.79 -22.16 6.37
CA HIS A 8 -15.96 -22.70 5.29
C HIS A 8 -15.88 -21.77 4.08
N ARG A 9 -17.02 -21.17 3.66
CA ARG A 9 -17.05 -20.17 2.59
C ARG A 9 -16.16 -18.97 2.92
N LEU A 10 -16.33 -18.37 4.10
CA LEU A 10 -15.55 -17.22 4.54
C LEU A 10 -14.05 -17.55 4.70
N SER A 11 -13.72 -18.75 5.17
CA SER A 11 -12.33 -19.21 5.24
C SER A 11 -11.69 -19.25 3.86
N LYS A 12 -12.37 -19.84 2.88
CA LYS A 12 -11.86 -19.92 1.50
C LYS A 12 -11.74 -18.54 0.86
N LEU A 13 -12.73 -17.67 1.06
CA LEU A 13 -12.70 -16.28 0.59
C LEU A 13 -11.52 -15.51 1.21
N SER A 14 -11.31 -15.65 2.52
CA SER A 14 -10.19 -15.02 3.22
C SER A 14 -8.83 -15.52 2.70
N GLU A 15 -8.73 -16.81 2.38
CA GLU A 15 -7.51 -17.40 1.81
C GLU A 15 -7.20 -16.82 0.42
N LEU A 16 -8.21 -16.69 -0.46
CA LEU A 16 -8.04 -16.06 -1.77
C LEU A 16 -7.61 -14.59 -1.64
N ILE A 17 -8.26 -13.82 -0.75
CA ILE A 17 -7.90 -12.42 -0.52
C ILE A 17 -6.47 -12.30 0.04
N PHE A 18 -6.07 -13.22 0.92
CA PHE A 18 -4.70 -13.30 1.41
C PHE A 18 -3.71 -13.58 0.28
N MET A 19 -4.00 -14.56 -0.58
CA MET A 19 -3.17 -14.86 -1.75
C MET A 19 -3.07 -13.67 -2.70
N ALA A 20 -4.17 -12.98 -3.00
CA ALA A 20 -4.19 -11.75 -3.77
C ALA A 20 -3.27 -10.66 -3.16
N SER A 21 -3.31 -10.49 -1.84
CA SER A 21 -2.46 -9.51 -1.15
C SER A 21 -0.97 -9.79 -1.33
N ARG A 22 -0.57 -11.06 -1.49
CA ARG A 22 0.83 -11.47 -1.69
C ARG A 22 1.36 -11.12 -3.07
N GLU A 23 0.50 -10.94 -4.06
CA GLU A 23 0.90 -10.52 -5.41
C GLU A 23 1.26 -9.03 -5.48
N VAL A 24 0.79 -8.23 -4.51
CA VAL A 24 1.08 -6.80 -4.46
C VAL A 24 2.31 -6.51 -3.60
N LYS A 25 3.50 -6.67 -4.18
CA LYS A 25 4.79 -6.47 -3.50
C LYS A 25 5.32 -5.05 -3.71
N VAL A 26 4.69 -4.06 -3.07
CA VAL A 26 4.98 -2.62 -3.31
C VAL A 26 6.46 -2.30 -3.20
N LEU A 27 7.07 -2.59 -2.04
CA LEU A 27 8.47 -2.28 -1.78
C LEU A 27 9.39 -2.93 -2.81
N ARG A 28 9.17 -4.22 -3.12
CA ARG A 28 10.00 -4.95 -4.09
C ARG A 28 9.93 -4.35 -5.49
N HIS A 29 8.78 -3.82 -5.89
CA HIS A 29 8.60 -3.24 -7.22
C HIS A 29 9.22 -1.85 -7.35
N ILE A 30 9.18 -1.04 -6.29
CA ILE A 30 9.73 0.33 -6.31
C ILE A 30 11.22 0.39 -5.93
N THR A 31 11.81 -0.71 -5.48
CA THR A 31 13.23 -0.77 -5.10
C THR A 31 14.13 -0.34 -6.25
N TRP A 32 15.01 0.62 -5.99
CA TRP A 32 16.05 1.01 -6.92
C TRP A 32 17.21 0.01 -6.90
N PRO A 33 17.81 -0.31 -8.06
CA PRO A 33 19.03 -1.10 -8.09
C PRO A 33 20.19 -0.33 -7.44
N GLU A 34 21.16 -1.07 -6.90
CA GLU A 34 22.26 -0.49 -6.12
C GLU A 34 23.08 0.54 -6.90
N GLU A 35 23.19 0.36 -8.22
CA GLU A 35 23.84 1.28 -9.13
C GLU A 35 23.30 2.71 -9.06
N VAL A 36 21.99 2.88 -8.80
CA VAL A 36 21.38 4.21 -8.64
C VAL A 36 21.99 4.94 -7.45
N ARG A 37 22.12 4.22 -6.32
CA ARG A 37 22.74 4.74 -5.10
C ARG A 37 24.21 5.09 -5.33
N ILE A 38 24.97 4.15 -5.92
CA ILE A 38 26.41 4.35 -6.19
C ILE A 38 26.62 5.57 -7.08
N ASN A 39 25.85 5.70 -8.16
CA ASN A 39 25.96 6.81 -9.10
C ASN A 39 25.54 8.14 -8.49
N PHE A 40 24.52 8.15 -7.62
CA PHE A 40 24.09 9.35 -6.91
C PHE A 40 25.22 9.93 -6.04
N PHE A 41 25.87 9.07 -5.23
CA PHE A 41 26.97 9.51 -4.37
C PHE A 41 28.25 9.85 -5.14
N LYS A 42 28.60 9.09 -6.19
CA LYS A 42 29.75 9.42 -7.07
C LYS A 42 29.63 10.81 -7.70
N ASN A 43 28.40 11.27 -7.95
CA ASN A 43 28.12 12.59 -8.52
C ASN A 43 27.87 13.66 -7.43
N ASN A 44 28.33 13.44 -6.20
CA ASN A 44 28.20 14.35 -5.06
C ASN A 44 26.74 14.76 -4.75
N SER A 45 25.78 13.87 -5.02
CA SER A 45 24.36 14.10 -4.72
C SER A 45 23.76 15.35 -5.39
N LYS A 46 24.38 15.87 -6.47
CA LYS A 46 24.01 17.16 -7.09
C LYS A 46 22.76 17.11 -7.97
N LYS A 47 22.36 15.91 -8.40
CA LYS A 47 21.21 15.70 -9.28
C LYS A 47 20.39 14.52 -8.78
N ILE A 48 19.06 14.68 -8.81
CA ILE A 48 18.13 13.60 -8.51
C ILE A 48 18.33 12.48 -9.54
N PRO A 49 18.38 11.20 -9.12
CA PRO A 49 18.51 10.10 -10.06
C PRO A 49 17.33 10.03 -11.02
N ASN A 50 17.62 9.76 -12.30
CA ASN A 50 16.60 9.44 -13.29
C ASN A 50 16.47 7.91 -13.38
N VAL A 51 15.35 7.36 -12.90
CA VAL A 51 15.15 5.91 -12.75
C VAL A 51 13.91 5.48 -13.54
N SER A 52 14.03 4.40 -14.30
CA SER A 52 12.89 3.77 -14.97
C SER A 52 12.38 2.61 -14.13
N TYR A 53 11.08 2.59 -13.86
CA TYR A 53 10.44 1.48 -13.16
C TYR A 53 10.02 0.38 -14.15
N PRO A 54 10.07 -0.90 -13.75
CA PRO A 54 9.54 -1.98 -14.56
C PRO A 54 8.02 -1.82 -14.72
N LYS A 55 7.47 -2.31 -15.83
CA LYS A 55 6.01 -2.37 -15.98
C LYS A 55 5.44 -3.36 -14.97
N TYR A 56 4.40 -2.94 -14.25
CA TYR A 56 3.66 -3.83 -13.37
C TYR A 56 2.69 -4.68 -14.20
N ASN A 57 2.52 -5.95 -13.82
CA ASN A 57 1.54 -6.85 -14.39
C ASN A 57 0.66 -7.39 -13.25
N ASP A 58 -0.64 -7.15 -13.35
CA ASP A 58 -1.64 -7.53 -12.36
C ASP A 58 -2.55 -8.69 -12.81
N SER A 59 -2.18 -9.41 -13.87
CA SER A 59 -2.95 -10.55 -14.40
C SER A 59 -3.30 -11.58 -13.33
N ASP A 60 -2.31 -11.99 -12.54
CA ASP A 60 -2.45 -13.06 -11.55
C ASP A 60 -3.30 -12.59 -10.37
N LEU A 61 -3.12 -11.32 -9.98
CA LEU A 61 -3.95 -10.67 -8.98
C LEU A 61 -5.42 -10.64 -9.42
N ASN A 62 -5.69 -10.20 -10.64
CA ASN A 62 -7.04 -10.08 -11.17
C ASN A 62 -7.73 -11.45 -11.24
N SER A 63 -7.01 -12.48 -11.68
CA SER A 63 -7.51 -13.87 -11.67
C SER A 63 -7.95 -14.34 -10.28
N ILE A 64 -7.12 -14.11 -9.24
CA ILE A 64 -7.46 -14.49 -7.85
C ILE A 64 -8.67 -13.70 -7.33
N LEU A 65 -8.77 -12.41 -7.68
CA LEU A 65 -9.87 -11.57 -7.26
C LEU A 65 -11.19 -11.92 -7.95
N ASP A 66 -11.14 -12.38 -9.20
CA ASP A 66 -12.32 -12.89 -9.92
C ASP A 66 -12.86 -14.18 -9.27
N ASP A 67 -11.97 -15.09 -8.87
CA ASP A 67 -12.33 -16.29 -8.09
C ASP A 67 -12.92 -15.93 -6.71
N ALA A 68 -12.36 -14.92 -6.05
CA ALA A 68 -12.86 -14.43 -4.77
C ALA A 68 -14.26 -13.80 -4.91
N GLU A 69 -14.53 -13.11 -6.01
CA GLU A 69 -15.81 -12.42 -6.23
C GLU A 69 -16.99 -13.41 -6.22
N GLN A 70 -16.77 -14.62 -6.74
CA GLN A 70 -17.78 -15.70 -6.77
C GLN A 70 -18.16 -16.23 -5.38
N LEU A 71 -17.34 -15.97 -4.35
CA LEU A 71 -17.56 -16.47 -2.99
C LEU A 71 -18.18 -15.44 -2.04
N PHE A 72 -18.34 -14.19 -2.46
CA PHE A 72 -18.97 -13.17 -1.61
C PHE A 72 -20.44 -13.48 -1.35
N GLY A 73 -20.84 -13.29 -0.10
CA GLY A 73 -22.23 -13.27 0.34
C GLY A 73 -22.67 -11.86 0.75
N ASP A 74 -23.64 -11.81 1.66
CA ASP A 74 -24.23 -10.57 2.19
C ASP A 74 -24.16 -10.59 3.73
N THR A 75 -22.95 -10.49 4.26
CA THR A 75 -22.71 -10.43 5.71
C THR A 75 -21.74 -9.30 6.04
N LYS A 76 -21.70 -8.89 7.32
CA LYS A 76 -20.72 -7.90 7.80
C LYS A 76 -19.26 -8.34 7.59
N PHE A 77 -19.00 -9.66 7.54
CA PHE A 77 -17.67 -10.19 7.23
C PHE A 77 -17.34 -9.99 5.76
N ASP A 78 -18.31 -10.25 4.87
CA ASP A 78 -18.19 -9.99 3.44
C ASP A 78 -17.94 -8.51 3.15
N ASP A 79 -18.66 -7.60 3.84
CA ASP A 79 -18.43 -6.15 3.72
C ASP A 79 -17.00 -5.74 4.10
N TRP A 80 -16.48 -6.32 5.17
CA TRP A 80 -15.11 -6.06 5.61
C TRP A 80 -14.09 -6.62 4.60
N LEU A 81 -14.32 -7.83 4.09
CA LEU A 81 -13.47 -8.45 3.08
C LEU A 81 -13.50 -7.69 1.74
N ARG A 82 -14.65 -7.12 1.34
CA ARG A 82 -14.73 -6.21 0.18
C ARG A 82 -13.85 -4.98 0.37
N LYS A 83 -13.82 -4.39 1.57
CA LYS A 83 -12.91 -3.26 1.86
C LYS A 83 -11.45 -3.67 1.66
N LYS A 84 -11.07 -4.90 2.05
CA LYS A 84 -9.73 -5.44 1.80
C LYS A 84 -9.42 -5.63 0.32
N VAL A 85 -10.37 -6.12 -0.47
CA VAL A 85 -10.21 -6.18 -1.94
C VAL A 85 -10.00 -4.79 -2.53
N VAL A 86 -10.73 -3.77 -2.07
CA VAL A 86 -10.52 -2.38 -2.53
C VAL A 86 -9.12 -1.88 -2.17
N GLU A 87 -8.65 -2.12 -0.96
CA GLU A 87 -7.29 -1.74 -0.52
C GLU A 87 -6.19 -2.43 -1.37
N ILE A 88 -6.37 -3.70 -1.70
CA ILE A 88 -5.45 -4.46 -2.57
C ILE A 88 -5.45 -3.88 -3.98
N LYS A 89 -6.64 -3.61 -4.56
CA LYS A 89 -6.76 -2.98 -5.89
C LYS A 89 -6.13 -1.59 -5.93
N LYS A 90 -6.27 -0.78 -4.88
CA LYS A 90 -5.57 0.51 -4.77
C LYS A 90 -4.05 0.35 -4.81
N SER A 91 -3.54 -0.68 -4.14
CA SER A 91 -2.10 -0.98 -4.13
C SER A 91 -1.60 -1.48 -5.50
N SER A 92 -2.39 -2.24 -6.24
CA SER A 92 -2.13 -2.57 -7.66
C SER A 92 -2.09 -1.32 -8.54
N ASN A 93 -3.09 -0.44 -8.42
CA ASN A 93 -3.15 0.82 -9.16
C ASN A 93 -1.95 1.72 -8.86
N LEU A 94 -1.48 1.75 -7.61
CA LEU A 94 -0.25 2.46 -7.25
C LEU A 94 0.94 1.95 -8.06
N LEU A 95 1.09 0.63 -8.18
CA LEU A 95 2.18 0.03 -8.93
C LEU A 95 2.08 0.27 -10.44
N ASN A 96 0.87 0.22 -10.99
CA ASN A 96 0.62 0.60 -12.38
C ASN A 96 0.98 2.06 -12.68
N ALA A 97 0.84 2.95 -11.68
CA ALA A 97 1.16 4.37 -11.81
C ALA A 97 2.65 4.72 -11.57
N CYS A 98 3.51 3.74 -11.25
CA CYS A 98 4.93 3.97 -11.00
C CYS A 98 5.61 4.79 -12.11
N GLY A 99 6.40 5.79 -11.73
CA GLY A 99 7.07 6.70 -12.67
C GLY A 99 6.18 7.79 -13.28
N THR A 100 4.90 7.86 -12.90
CA THR A 100 3.96 8.91 -13.34
C THR A 100 3.59 9.86 -12.19
N LYS A 101 2.95 11.00 -12.52
CA LYS A 101 2.45 11.94 -11.51
C LYS A 101 1.33 11.34 -10.64
N ASP A 102 0.58 10.38 -11.16
CA ASP A 102 -0.52 9.75 -10.45
C ASP A 102 -0.06 8.86 -9.29
N PHE A 103 1.19 8.37 -9.33
CA PHE A 103 1.78 7.62 -8.22
C PHE A 103 1.67 8.40 -6.90
N PHE A 104 2.02 9.68 -6.91
CA PHE A 104 1.96 10.53 -5.72
C PHE A 104 0.51 10.71 -5.22
N LYS A 105 -0.44 10.89 -6.14
CA LYS A 105 -1.86 11.04 -5.79
C LYS A 105 -2.38 9.77 -5.08
N ILE A 106 -2.08 8.60 -5.64
CA ILE A 106 -2.52 7.32 -5.08
C ILE A 106 -1.78 7.00 -3.78
N SER A 107 -0.47 7.25 -3.71
CA SER A 107 0.33 6.98 -2.49
C SER A 107 -0.13 7.85 -1.32
N SER A 108 -0.48 9.11 -1.59
CA SER A 108 -0.98 10.04 -0.58
C SER A 108 -2.34 9.62 -0.03
N ASP A 109 -3.18 8.97 -0.83
CA ASP A 109 -4.47 8.41 -0.38
C ASP A 109 -4.26 7.15 0.49
N ILE A 110 -3.28 6.31 0.15
CA ILE A 110 -3.00 5.07 0.89
C ILE A 110 -2.28 5.35 2.21
N TYR A 111 -1.22 6.16 2.18
CA TYR A 111 -0.32 6.36 3.32
C TYR A 111 -0.53 7.69 4.05
N GLY A 112 -1.31 8.60 3.48
CA GLY A 112 -1.46 9.96 3.99
C GLY A 112 -0.29 10.87 3.61
N LEU A 113 -0.36 12.10 4.10
CA LEU A 113 0.71 13.10 4.02
C LEU A 113 1.13 13.49 5.44
N PRO A 114 2.35 14.03 5.62
CA PRO A 114 2.76 14.62 6.90
C PRO A 114 1.82 15.73 7.40
N THR A 115 1.03 16.31 6.50
CA THR A 115 0.05 17.35 6.76
C THR A 115 -1.37 16.84 6.95
N THR A 116 -1.62 15.55 6.68
CA THR A 116 -2.93 14.91 6.85
C THR A 116 -3.21 14.70 8.33
N LYS A 117 -4.43 15.01 8.76
CA LYS A 117 -4.87 14.78 10.13
C LYS A 117 -4.96 13.28 10.43
N ILE A 118 -4.45 12.85 11.57
CA ILE A 118 -4.58 11.47 12.05
C ILE A 118 -6.00 11.22 12.61
N HIS A 119 -6.24 10.05 13.19
CA HIS A 119 -7.58 9.60 13.60
C HIS A 119 -8.33 10.55 14.56
N ASP A 120 -7.62 11.37 15.33
CA ASP A 120 -8.19 12.37 16.23
C ASP A 120 -8.75 13.62 15.51
N LYS A 121 -8.52 13.74 14.20
CA LYS A 121 -8.94 14.86 13.33
C LYS A 121 -8.33 16.22 13.71
N THR A 122 -7.32 16.23 14.57
CA THR A 122 -6.66 17.44 15.05
C THR A 122 -5.18 17.41 14.74
N THR A 123 -4.50 16.33 15.15
CA THR A 123 -3.05 16.18 15.11
C THR A 123 -2.60 15.74 13.73
N LYS A 124 -1.44 16.20 13.29
CA LYS A 124 -0.77 15.75 12.06
C LYS A 124 0.52 15.00 12.42
N PRO A 125 1.00 14.07 11.57
CA PRO A 125 2.28 13.42 11.79
C PRO A 125 3.44 14.41 11.98
N ARG A 126 3.43 15.52 11.25
CA ARG A 126 4.43 16.59 11.41
C ARG A 126 4.41 17.21 12.81
N ASP A 127 3.24 17.46 13.39
CA ASP A 127 3.12 18.08 14.72
C ASP A 127 3.80 17.19 15.78
N LEU A 128 3.69 15.86 15.63
CA LEU A 128 4.39 14.91 16.50
C LEU A 128 5.91 14.97 16.29
N SER A 129 6.38 15.02 15.04
CA SER A 129 7.81 15.14 14.75
C SER A 129 8.42 16.41 15.34
N ASP A 130 7.74 17.54 15.20
CA ASP A 130 8.18 18.82 15.74
C ASP A 130 8.24 18.76 17.28
N GLN A 131 7.24 18.15 17.94
CA GLN A 131 7.25 17.94 19.39
C GLN A 131 8.39 17.00 19.85
N PHE A 132 8.68 15.94 19.10
CA PHE A 132 9.82 15.06 19.39
C PHE A 132 11.15 15.79 19.31
N GLU A 133 11.33 16.67 18.32
CA GLU A 133 12.52 17.49 18.15
C GLU A 133 12.70 18.47 19.33
N GLU A 134 11.62 19.14 19.76
CA GLU A 134 11.62 20.01 20.94
C GLU A 134 12.06 19.26 22.22
N ILE A 135 11.53 18.06 22.45
CA ILE A 135 11.88 17.24 23.62
C ILE A 135 13.36 16.87 23.57
N ILE A 136 13.86 16.38 22.44
CA ILE A 136 15.27 15.96 22.30
C ILE A 136 16.20 17.15 22.57
N ASN A 137 15.90 18.31 22.00
CA ASN A 137 16.69 19.52 22.20
C ASN A 137 16.60 20.10 23.62
N SER A 138 15.62 19.69 24.43
CA SER A 138 15.46 20.10 25.83
C SER A 138 16.20 19.22 26.84
N ILE A 139 16.81 18.11 26.39
CA ILE A 139 17.54 17.15 27.23
C ILE A 139 19.04 17.52 27.33
N ASP A 140 19.47 18.58 26.64
CA ASP A 140 20.76 19.26 26.87
C ASP A 140 20.76 20.10 28.17
#